data_AF-A0A1G5B4S6-F1
#
_entry.id   AF-A0A1G5B4S6-F1
#
_cell.length_a   1.000
_cell.length_b   1.000
_cell.length_c   1.000
_cell.angle_alpha   90.00
_cell.angle_beta   90.00
_cell.angle_gamma   90.00
#
_symmetry.space_group_name_H-M   'P 1'
#
loop_
_entity.id
_entity.type
_entity.pdbx_description
1 polymer ?
#
loop_
_entity_poly.entity_id
_entity_poly.type
_entity_poly.pdbx_seq_one_letter_code
_entity_poly.pdbx_strand_id
1 'polypeptide(L)'
;MSEKEFDKALSAFTKDFANGGAVRHLADSGLTVKEIQRKLDYPMSESSVGEMVWKHFVNSGVILTEEPGSAPAEKVSYVRELDEFGRASFRRVSEPVTPPEEGYFECDFGLLMHRDRKKYDELLSKLDGTDRDYISGLPWPRSKVWHVMNERMKRISLKLSEAK
;
A
#
# COMPACT_ATOMS: atom_id res chain seq x y z
N MET A 1 -25.10 2.12 15.62
CA MET A 1 -24.47 1.49 14.44
C MET A 1 -25.57 0.87 13.61
N SER A 2 -25.56 1.02 12.28
CA SER A 2 -26.51 0.31 11.42
C SER A 2 -26.00 -1.10 11.13
N GLU A 3 -26.92 -2.02 10.85
CA GLU A 3 -26.62 -3.41 10.47
C GLU A 3 -25.63 -3.48 9.28
N LYS A 4 -25.77 -2.56 8.32
CA LYS A 4 -24.87 -2.43 7.17
C LYS A 4 -23.43 -2.09 7.52
N GLU A 5 -23.20 -1.22 8.51
CA GLU A 5 -21.83 -0.88 8.95
C GLU A 5 -21.18 -2.05 9.69
N PHE A 6 -21.97 -2.82 10.44
CA PHE A 6 -21.51 -4.03 11.12
C PHE A 6 -21.10 -5.12 10.11
N ASP A 7 -21.94 -5.42 9.12
CA ASP A 7 -21.63 -6.43 8.09
C ASP A 7 -20.37 -6.06 7.30
N LYS A 8 -20.21 -4.77 6.98
CA LYS A 8 -19.01 -4.24 6.33
C LYS A 8 -17.77 -4.43 7.19
N ALA A 9 -17.84 -4.11 8.48
CA ALA A 9 -16.74 -4.31 9.42
C ALA A 9 -16.38 -5.79 9.59
N LEU A 10 -17.38 -6.67 9.69
CA LEU A 10 -17.18 -8.12 9.80
C LEU A 10 -16.55 -8.71 8.53
N SER A 11 -17.00 -8.27 7.35
CA SER A 11 -16.40 -8.68 6.08
C SER A 11 -14.93 -8.23 5.97
N ALA A 12 -14.64 -6.99 6.33
CA ALA A 12 -13.28 -6.47 6.35
C ALA A 12 -12.39 -7.25 7.33
N PHE A 13 -12.88 -7.53 8.53
CA PHE A 13 -12.18 -8.33 9.53
C PHE A 13 -11.89 -9.75 9.02
N THR A 14 -12.88 -10.42 8.45
CA THR A 14 -12.73 -11.81 7.94
C THR A 14 -11.68 -11.88 6.83
N LYS A 15 -11.66 -10.91 5.91
CA LYS A 15 -10.66 -10.83 4.84
C LYS A 15 -9.24 -10.63 5.38
N ASP A 16 -9.08 -9.72 6.34
CA ASP A 16 -7.77 -9.44 6.95
C ASP A 16 -7.29 -10.60 7.84
N PHE A 17 -8.21 -11.30 8.50
CA PHE A 17 -7.90 -12.50 9.27
C PHE A 17 -7.46 -13.67 8.38
N ALA A 18 -8.15 -13.92 7.27
CA ALA A 18 -7.86 -15.03 6.38
C ALA A 18 -6.57 -14.83 5.56
N ASN A 19 -6.37 -13.63 4.99
CA ASN A 19 -5.31 -13.39 4.00
C ASN A 19 -4.37 -12.22 4.37
N GLY A 20 -4.64 -11.46 5.43
CA GLY A 20 -3.90 -10.24 5.75
C GLY A 20 -2.42 -10.45 6.00
N GLY A 21 -2.05 -11.50 6.74
CA GLY A 21 -0.64 -11.84 6.97
C GLY A 21 0.10 -12.17 5.66
N ALA A 22 -0.51 -13.01 4.82
CA ALA A 22 0.08 -13.43 3.55
C ALA A 22 0.23 -12.26 2.57
N VAL A 23 -0.81 -11.42 2.42
CA VAL A 23 -0.77 -10.26 1.52
C VAL A 23 0.35 -9.30 1.89
N ARG A 24 0.50 -8.96 3.18
CA ARG A 24 1.55 -8.05 3.66
C ARG A 24 2.94 -8.63 3.43
N HIS A 25 3.15 -9.89 3.81
CA HIS A 25 4.44 -10.56 3.62
C HIS A 25 4.86 -10.66 2.14
N LEU A 26 3.92 -11.00 1.26
CA LEU A 26 4.18 -11.08 -0.17
C LEU A 26 4.41 -9.69 -0.80
N ALA A 27 3.71 -8.66 -0.31
CA ALA A 27 3.95 -7.27 -0.72
C ALA A 27 5.34 -6.78 -0.31
N ASP A 28 5.78 -7.07 0.91
CA ASP A 28 7.13 -6.76 1.41
C ASP A 28 8.21 -7.50 0.61
N SER A 29 7.89 -8.68 0.11
CA SER A 29 8.75 -9.46 -0.81
C SER A 29 8.79 -8.88 -2.23
N GLY A 30 8.06 -7.78 -2.49
CA GLY A 30 8.07 -7.06 -3.76
C GLY A 30 7.14 -7.62 -4.83
N LEU A 31 6.19 -8.51 -4.50
CA LEU A 31 5.24 -9.05 -5.48
C LEU A 31 4.18 -8.02 -5.88
N THR A 32 3.67 -8.13 -7.11
CA THR A 32 2.53 -7.34 -7.61
C THR A 32 1.20 -7.86 -7.08
N VAL A 33 0.17 -7.03 -7.13
CA VAL A 33 -1.20 -7.41 -6.72
C VAL A 33 -1.70 -8.66 -7.44
N LYS A 34 -1.44 -8.78 -8.75
CA LYS A 34 -1.78 -9.97 -9.55
C LYS A 34 -1.00 -11.22 -9.12
N GLU A 35 0.28 -11.08 -8.80
CA GLU A 35 1.08 -12.21 -8.31
C GLU A 35 0.66 -12.66 -6.91
N ILE A 36 0.36 -11.70 -6.03
CA ILE A 36 -0.17 -11.97 -4.69
C ILE A 36 -1.49 -12.73 -4.83
N GLN A 37 -2.43 -12.22 -5.62
CA GLN A 37 -3.74 -12.86 -5.84
C GLN A 37 -3.61 -14.32 -6.25
N ARG A 38 -2.68 -14.65 -7.15
CA ARG A 38 -2.43 -16.02 -7.62
C ARG A 38 -1.81 -16.94 -6.57
N LYS A 39 -1.18 -16.40 -5.53
CA LYS A 39 -0.48 -17.14 -4.48
C LYS A 39 -1.30 -17.31 -3.20
N LEU A 40 -2.48 -16.72 -3.10
CA LEU A 40 -3.32 -16.84 -1.92
C LEU A 40 -4.09 -18.16 -1.92
N ASP A 41 -4.11 -18.82 -0.77
CA ASP A 41 -4.86 -20.07 -0.57
C ASP A 41 -6.38 -19.84 -0.67
N TYR A 42 -6.85 -18.66 -0.23
CA TYR A 42 -8.24 -18.25 -0.35
C TYR A 42 -8.40 -17.13 -1.39
N PRO A 43 -9.20 -17.34 -2.45
CA PRO A 43 -9.31 -16.39 -3.53
C PRO A 43 -9.95 -15.09 -3.07
N MET A 44 -9.34 -13.98 -3.49
CA MET A 44 -9.85 -12.64 -3.30
C MET A 44 -9.76 -11.85 -4.61
N SER A 45 -10.59 -10.82 -4.75
CA SER A 45 -10.56 -9.97 -5.93
C SER A 45 -9.25 -9.16 -5.96
N GLU A 46 -8.77 -8.87 -7.16
CA GLU A 46 -7.57 -8.05 -7.37
C GLU A 46 -7.71 -6.69 -6.65
N SER A 47 -8.90 -6.07 -6.68
CA SER A 47 -9.19 -4.83 -5.95
C SER A 47 -9.00 -4.97 -4.43
N SER A 48 -9.49 -6.06 -3.81
CA SER A 48 -9.32 -6.26 -2.37
C SER A 48 -7.85 -6.54 -2.01
N VAL A 49 -7.10 -7.25 -2.86
CA VAL A 49 -5.65 -7.41 -2.68
C VAL A 49 -4.97 -6.04 -2.75
N GLY A 50 -5.29 -5.24 -3.78
CA GLY A 50 -4.71 -3.92 -3.99
C GLY A 50 -4.99 -2.94 -2.84
N GLU A 51 -6.21 -2.94 -2.30
CA GLU A 51 -6.57 -2.16 -1.11
C GLU A 51 -5.75 -2.56 0.13
N MET A 52 -5.55 -3.87 0.33
CA MET A 52 -4.78 -4.39 1.46
C MET A 52 -3.29 -4.05 1.32
N VAL A 53 -2.72 -4.20 0.12
CA VAL A 53 -1.33 -3.80 -0.18
C VAL A 53 -1.15 -2.29 0.00
N TRP A 54 -2.07 -1.47 -0.52
CA TRP A 54 -2.03 -0.02 -0.36
C TRP A 54 -2.04 0.38 1.11
N LYS A 55 -3.00 -0.14 1.88
CA LYS A 55 -3.11 0.15 3.32
C LYS A 55 -1.83 -0.26 4.06
N HIS A 56 -1.24 -1.40 3.69
CA HIS A 56 0.02 -1.86 4.25
C HIS A 56 1.18 -0.91 3.92
N PHE A 57 1.32 -0.49 2.67
CA PHE A 57 2.37 0.44 2.25
C PHE A 57 2.24 1.82 2.90
N VAL A 58 1.02 2.32 3.08
CA VAL A 58 0.79 3.55 3.85
C VAL A 58 1.18 3.36 5.32
N ASN A 59 0.73 2.27 5.95
CA ASN A 59 1.02 2.01 7.37
C ASN A 59 2.50 1.71 7.67
N SER A 60 3.24 1.19 6.68
CA SER A 60 4.67 0.90 6.80
C SER A 60 5.56 2.09 6.39
N GLY A 61 4.98 3.16 5.84
CA GLY A 61 5.74 4.30 5.32
C GLY A 61 6.39 4.06 3.95
N VAL A 62 6.05 2.96 3.26
CA VAL A 62 6.46 2.75 1.85
C VAL A 62 5.81 3.81 0.94
N ILE A 63 4.59 4.23 1.27
CA ILE A 63 3.87 5.30 0.58
C ILE A 63 3.43 6.34 1.62
N LEU A 64 3.71 7.61 1.35
CA LEU A 64 3.17 8.75 2.10
C LEU A 64 2.13 9.45 1.24
N THR A 65 1.00 9.83 1.85
CA THR A 65 -0.04 10.65 1.22
C THR A 65 0.17 12.15 1.45
N GLU A 66 1.14 12.50 2.29
CA GLU A 66 1.54 13.86 2.61
C GLU A 66 3.02 14.05 2.28
N GLU A 67 3.43 15.29 2.11
CA GLU A 67 4.79 15.63 1.71
C GLU A 67 5.82 15.21 2.78
N PRO A 68 6.90 14.51 2.39
CA PRO A 68 7.97 14.13 3.31
C PRO A 68 8.53 15.37 4.02
N GLY A 69 8.52 15.38 5.35
CA GLY A 69 9.00 16.50 6.17
C GLY A 69 7.92 17.48 6.62
N SER A 70 6.68 17.38 6.14
CA SER A 70 5.54 18.17 6.62
C SER A 70 5.09 17.74 8.04
N ALA A 71 5.20 16.45 8.35
CA ALA A 71 4.98 15.87 9.67
C ALA A 71 5.77 14.55 9.81
N PRO A 72 6.19 14.15 11.03
CA PRO A 72 6.76 12.83 11.24
C PRO A 72 5.68 11.77 10.95
N ALA A 73 5.98 10.84 10.03
CA ALA A 73 5.13 9.68 9.82
C ALA A 73 5.18 8.80 11.10
N GLU A 74 4.03 8.61 11.76
CA GLU A 74 3.93 7.79 12.97
C GLU A 74 3.38 6.40 12.62
N LYS A 75 4.15 5.35 12.92
CA LYS A 75 3.64 3.98 12.87
C LYS A 75 2.91 3.70 14.18
N VAL A 76 1.61 3.46 14.10
CA VAL A 76 0.78 3.14 15.26
C VAL A 76 0.64 1.62 15.39
N SER A 77 1.13 1.06 16.50
CA SER A 77 0.88 -0.33 16.90
C SER A 77 0.06 -0.40 18.18
N TYR A 78 -0.63 -1.53 18.38
CA TYR A 78 -1.40 -1.81 19.60
C TYR A 78 -0.77 -2.99 20.32
N VAL A 79 -0.27 -2.74 21.53
CA VAL A 79 0.29 -3.78 22.40
C VAL A 79 -0.80 -4.25 23.35
N ARG A 80 -1.04 -5.56 23.38
CA ARG A 80 -1.93 -6.17 24.36
C ARG A 80 -1.15 -6.35 25.67
N GLU A 81 -1.62 -5.70 26.72
CA GLU A 81 -1.10 -5.87 28.08
C GLU A 81 -2.13 -6.67 28.89
N LEU A 82 -1.65 -7.59 29.74
CA LEU A 82 -2.47 -8.31 30.69
C LEU A 82 -2.15 -7.75 32.08
N ASP A 83 -3.17 -7.30 32.80
CA ASP A 83 -2.99 -6.92 34.20
C ASP A 83 -2.80 -8.15 35.11
N GLU A 84 -2.49 -7.90 36.38
CA GLU A 84 -2.33 -8.95 37.41
C GLU A 84 -3.58 -9.83 37.59
N PHE A 85 -4.74 -9.41 37.06
CA PHE A 85 -6.02 -10.10 37.11
C PHE A 85 -6.39 -10.76 35.77
N GLY A 86 -5.48 -10.78 34.78
CA GLY A 86 -5.69 -11.38 33.47
C GLY A 86 -6.62 -10.59 32.55
N ARG A 87 -6.95 -9.34 32.87
CA ARG A 87 -7.75 -8.47 31.99
C ARG A 87 -6.84 -7.91 30.90
N ALA A 88 -7.32 -7.99 29.66
CA ALA A 88 -6.61 -7.44 28.52
C ALA A 88 -6.87 -5.93 28.41
N SER A 89 -5.81 -5.13 28.41
CA SER A 89 -5.81 -3.74 27.97
C SER A 89 -5.01 -3.61 26.66
N PHE A 90 -5.30 -2.59 25.86
CA PHE A 90 -4.58 -2.31 24.62
C PHE A 90 -3.91 -0.94 24.74
N ARG A 91 -2.58 -0.92 24.73
CA ARG A 91 -1.80 0.32 24.72
C ARG A 91 -1.44 0.68 23.29
N ARG A 92 -1.77 1.91 22.87
CA ARG A 92 -1.29 2.48 21.61
C ARG A 92 0.19 2.84 21.77
N VAL A 93 1.03 2.37 20.86
CA VAL A 93 2.45 2.72 20.76
C VAL A 93 2.67 3.38 19.42
N SER A 94 3.14 4.63 19.41
CA SER A 94 3.61 5.30 18.20
C SER A 94 5.13 5.23 18.14
N GLU A 95 5.64 4.72 17.02
CA GLU A 95 7.06 4.78 16.70
C GLU A 95 7.24 5.75 15.53
N PRO A 96 8.22 6.68 15.59
CA PRO A 96 8.55 7.49 14.43
C PRO A 96 9.05 6.57 13.32
N VAL A 97 8.42 6.65 12.14
CA VAL A 97 8.92 5.98 10.94
C VAL A 97 10.20 6.71 10.54
N THR A 98 11.34 6.04 10.71
CA THR A 98 12.61 6.53 10.19
C THR A 98 12.49 6.68 8.67
N PRO A 99 12.76 7.88 8.12
CA PRO A 99 12.77 8.05 6.67
C PRO A 99 13.74 7.06 6.01
N PRO A 100 13.39 6.52 4.82
CA PRO A 100 14.31 5.70 4.05
C PRO A 100 15.57 6.50 3.68
N GLU A 101 16.74 5.85 3.70
CA GLU A 101 18.00 6.50 3.29
C GLU A 101 17.95 7.02 1.84
N GLU A 102 17.25 6.29 0.97
CA GLU A 102 17.13 6.61 -0.46
C GLU A 102 16.11 7.73 -0.74
N GLY A 103 15.40 8.18 0.30
CA GLY A 103 14.36 9.20 0.20
C GLY A 103 13.07 8.71 -0.48
N TYR A 104 12.27 9.68 -0.90
CA TYR A 104 10.97 9.45 -1.53
C TYR A 104 10.92 10.05 -2.94
N PHE A 105 10.18 9.38 -3.82
CA PHE A 105 9.84 9.82 -5.16
C PHE A 105 8.40 10.31 -5.21
N GLU A 106 8.20 11.54 -5.70
CA GLU A 106 6.87 12.08 -5.95
C GLU A 106 6.21 11.35 -7.13
N CYS A 107 5.06 10.72 -6.86
CA CYS A 107 4.27 9.97 -7.82
C CYS A 107 2.94 10.69 -8.07
N ASP A 108 2.61 10.91 -9.34
CA ASP A 108 1.33 11.48 -9.79
C ASP A 108 0.46 10.48 -10.57
N PHE A 109 0.74 9.18 -10.46
CA PHE A 109 0.05 8.12 -11.23
C PHE A 109 -1.47 8.19 -11.09
N GLY A 110 -1.99 8.43 -9.90
CA GLY A 110 -3.43 8.54 -9.69
C GLY A 110 -4.03 9.81 -10.30
N LEU A 111 -3.33 10.94 -10.26
CA LEU A 111 -3.72 12.15 -10.99
C LEU A 111 -3.73 11.91 -12.50
N LEU A 112 -2.68 11.28 -13.04
CA LEU A 112 -2.57 10.97 -14.46
C LEU A 112 -3.68 10.03 -14.92
N MET A 113 -3.92 8.95 -14.17
CA MET A 113 -4.95 7.95 -14.45
C MET A 113 -6.35 8.58 -14.57
N HIS A 114 -6.67 9.54 -13.70
CA HIS A 114 -7.98 10.19 -13.67
C HIS A 114 -8.10 11.40 -14.60
N ARG A 115 -7.00 12.11 -14.87
CA ARG A 115 -7.00 13.31 -15.73
C ARG A 115 -6.86 12.98 -17.22
N ASP A 116 -5.93 12.09 -17.56
CA ASP A 116 -5.57 11.77 -18.94
C ASP A 116 -5.25 10.28 -19.08
N ARG A 117 -6.32 9.51 -19.34
CA ARG A 117 -6.20 8.05 -19.45
C ARG A 117 -5.27 7.64 -20.59
N LYS A 118 -5.23 8.39 -21.70
CA LYS A 118 -4.36 8.06 -22.84
C LYS A 118 -2.89 8.17 -22.46
N LYS A 119 -2.50 9.25 -21.78
CA LYS A 119 -1.13 9.40 -21.28
C LYS A 119 -0.77 8.36 -20.21
N TYR A 120 -1.72 8.00 -19.36
CA TYR A 120 -1.51 6.92 -18.40
C TYR A 120 -1.23 5.58 -19.10
N ASP A 121 -2.02 5.23 -20.12
CA ASP A 121 -1.82 3.99 -20.88
C ASP A 121 -0.50 4.04 -21.68
N GLU A 122 -0.12 5.20 -22.25
CA GLU A 122 1.18 5.40 -22.90
C GLU A 122 2.35 5.23 -21.92
N LEU A 123 2.23 5.79 -20.71
CA LEU A 123 3.21 5.63 -19.64
C LEU A 123 3.38 4.16 -19.28
N LEU A 124 2.27 3.45 -19.06
CA LEU A 124 2.30 2.02 -18.76
C LEU A 124 2.87 1.18 -19.90
N SER A 125 2.69 1.60 -21.15
CA SER A 125 3.23 0.89 -22.33
C SER A 125 4.76 0.83 -22.35
N LYS A 126 5.42 1.82 -21.74
CA LYS A 126 6.89 1.96 -21.65
C LYS A 126 7.50 1.11 -20.54
N LEU A 127 6.69 0.69 -19.57
CA LEU A 127 7.12 -0.16 -18.46
C LEU A 127 7.11 -1.64 -18.85
N ASP A 128 7.93 -2.44 -18.16
CA ASP A 128 7.86 -3.89 -18.31
C ASP A 128 6.56 -4.43 -17.68
N GLY A 129 6.24 -5.70 -17.96
CA GLY A 129 4.99 -6.30 -17.48
C GLY A 129 4.84 -6.24 -15.96
N THR A 130 5.93 -6.45 -15.21
CA THR A 130 5.91 -6.49 -13.75
C THR A 130 5.79 -5.10 -13.12
N ASP A 131 6.43 -4.08 -13.68
CA ASP A 131 6.33 -2.69 -13.25
C ASP A 131 4.96 -2.11 -13.63
N ARG A 132 4.45 -2.46 -14.82
CA ARG A 132 3.08 -2.11 -15.24
C ARG A 132 2.03 -2.71 -14.31
N ASP A 133 2.15 -4.01 -14.01
CA ASP A 133 1.23 -4.71 -13.12
C ASP A 133 1.28 -4.14 -11.69
N TYR A 134 2.47 -3.72 -11.24
CA TYR A 134 2.62 -3.03 -9.96
C TYR A 134 1.84 -1.73 -9.90
N ILE A 135 2.05 -0.83 -10.87
CA ILE A 135 1.38 0.48 -10.88
C ILE A 135 -0.12 0.30 -11.08
N SER A 136 -0.54 -0.55 -12.01
CA SER A 136 -1.96 -0.73 -12.35
C SER A 136 -2.77 -1.46 -11.27
N GLY A 137 -2.14 -2.29 -10.44
CA GLY A 137 -2.80 -3.03 -9.37
C GLY A 137 -3.07 -2.23 -8.10
N LEU A 138 -2.37 -1.10 -7.89
CA LEU A 138 -2.53 -0.27 -6.71
C LEU A 138 -3.63 0.81 -6.88
N PRO A 139 -4.47 1.06 -5.86
CA PRO A 139 -5.54 2.04 -5.90
C PRO A 139 -5.01 3.48 -5.66
N TRP A 140 -4.22 4.01 -6.60
CA TRP A 140 -3.66 5.36 -6.48
C TRP A 140 -4.76 6.43 -6.34
N PRO A 141 -4.68 7.33 -5.34
CA PRO A 141 -5.67 8.38 -5.12
C PRO A 141 -5.57 9.49 -6.18
N ARG A 142 -6.61 10.33 -6.27
CA ARG A 142 -6.61 11.55 -7.09
C ARG A 142 -5.76 12.68 -6.49
N SER A 143 -4.58 12.35 -6.00
CA SER A 143 -3.63 13.26 -5.38
C SER A 143 -2.21 12.82 -5.68
N LYS A 144 -1.25 13.71 -5.39
CA LYS A 144 0.15 13.33 -5.32
C LYS A 144 0.37 12.42 -4.12
N VAL A 145 1.31 11.49 -4.25
CA VAL A 145 1.79 10.63 -3.17
C VAL A 145 3.30 10.47 -3.30
N TRP A 146 3.96 10.04 -2.24
CA TRP A 146 5.41 9.90 -2.19
C TRP A 146 5.75 8.45 -1.89
N HIS A 147 6.40 7.79 -2.82
CA HIS A 147 6.78 6.39 -2.68
C HIS A 147 8.27 6.31 -2.35
N VAL A 148 8.68 5.43 -1.43
CA VAL A 148 10.11 5.17 -1.15
C VAL A 148 10.84 4.87 -2.45
N MET A 149 12.03 5.44 -2.62
CA MET A 149 12.87 5.25 -3.81
C MET A 149 13.54 3.87 -3.85
N ASN A 150 12.81 2.79 -3.55
CA ASN A 150 13.36 1.43 -3.58
C ASN A 150 13.77 1.00 -5.00
N GLU A 151 14.43 -0.15 -5.12
CA GLU A 151 14.91 -0.68 -6.41
C GLU A 151 13.85 -0.71 -7.52
N ARG A 152 12.60 -1.02 -7.19
CA ARG A 152 11.48 -0.99 -8.15
C ARG A 152 11.18 0.44 -8.61
N MET A 153 11.07 1.38 -7.69
CA MET A 153 10.79 2.78 -8.01
C MET A 153 11.95 3.47 -8.73
N LYS A 154 13.21 3.12 -8.44
CA LYS A 154 14.38 3.57 -9.22
C LYS A 154 14.29 3.10 -10.66
N ARG A 155 13.95 1.83 -10.89
CA ARG A 155 13.78 1.28 -12.24
C ARG A 155 12.64 1.95 -12.99
N ILE A 156 11.50 2.16 -12.33
CA ILE A 156 10.36 2.87 -12.92
C ILE A 156 10.74 4.31 -13.26
N SER A 157 11.32 5.06 -12.32
CA SER A 157 11.67 6.47 -12.54
C SER A 157 12.68 6.64 -13.67
N LEU A 158 13.67 5.75 -13.80
CA LEU A 158 14.62 5.73 -14.90
C LEU A 158 13.91 5.57 -16.25
N LYS A 159 13.08 4.53 -16.40
CA LYS A 159 12.32 4.27 -17.65
C LYS A 159 11.40 5.44 -18.02
N LEU A 160 10.82 6.11 -17.03
CA LEU A 160 9.96 7.28 -17.26
C LEU A 160 10.75 8.51 -17.69
N SER A 161 12.01 8.64 -17.25
CA SER A 161 12.89 9.74 -17.64
C SER A 161 13.45 9.58 -19.06
N GLU A 162 13.78 8.35 -19.47
CA GLU A 162 14.31 8.02 -20.80
C GLU A 162 13.29 8.23 -21.93
N ALA A 163 12.00 8.29 -21.58
CA ALA A 163 10.90 8.39 -22.53
C ALA A 163 10.32 9.80 -22.70
N LYS A 164 11.00 10.81 -22.12
CA LYS A 164 10.76 12.25 -22.36
C LYS A 164 11.62 12.75 -23.51
#